data_AF-A0A6G7WFV5-F1
#
_entry.id   AF-A0A6G7WFV5-F1
#
_cell.length_a   1.000
_cell.length_b   1.000
_cell.length_c   1.000
_cell.angle_alpha   90.00
_cell.angle_beta   90.00
_cell.angle_gamma   90.00
#
_symmetry.space_group_name_H-M   'P 1'
#
loop_
_entity.id
_entity.type
_entity.pdbx_description
1 polymer ?
#
loop_
_entity_poly.entity_id
_entity_poly.type
_entity_poly.pdbx_seq_one_letter_code
_entity_poly.pdbx_strand_id
1 'polypeptide(L)'
;MKKKVDVIILVLSVVVVILSITLLKISSDPQPKLIGSYQSETMPPDIYMLSFFQDGTYEVYENSNLVDEGTYISTDTDEAYLIKSEQENQLIVLSKDDNFYYYSPDQSVYLMKNLDKYPVSLGEPN
;
A
#
# COMPACT_ATOMS: atom_id res chain seq x y z
N MET A 1 -3.85 -57.40 11.88
CA MET A 1 -3.64 -56.61 10.64
C MET A 1 -4.47 -55.33 10.61
N LYS A 2 -5.80 -55.36 10.85
CA LYS A 2 -6.66 -54.16 10.86
C LYS A 2 -6.14 -52.98 11.69
N LYS A 3 -5.80 -53.19 12.97
CA LYS A 3 -5.25 -52.14 13.87
C LYS A 3 -3.99 -51.43 13.34
N LYS A 4 -3.13 -52.11 12.57
CA LYS A 4 -1.92 -51.49 12.00
C LYS A 4 -2.25 -50.61 10.79
N VAL A 5 -3.26 -51.01 10.00
CA VAL A 5 -3.76 -50.24 8.85
C VAL A 5 -4.48 -48.97 9.32
N ASP A 6 -5.30 -49.08 10.37
CA ASP A 6 -6.03 -47.93 10.94
C ASP A 6 -5.07 -46.85 11.47
N VAL A 7 -3.96 -47.25 12.11
CA VAL A 7 -2.93 -46.32 12.60
C VAL A 7 -2.18 -45.63 11.46
N ILE A 8 -1.87 -46.35 10.38
CA ILE A 8 -1.19 -45.76 9.21
C ILE A 8 -2.09 -44.72 8.53
N ILE A 9 -3.39 -45.01 8.39
CA ILE A 9 -4.36 -44.07 7.81
C ILE A 9 -4.48 -42.81 8.67
N LEU A 10 -4.50 -42.95 10.00
CA LEU A 10 -4.56 -41.82 10.93
C LEU A 10 -3.31 -40.93 10.84
N VAL A 11 -2.12 -41.52 10.72
CA VAL A 11 -0.88 -40.75 10.58
C VAL A 11 -0.84 -40.01 9.24
N LEU A 12 -1.25 -40.67 8.15
CA LEU A 12 -1.30 -40.04 6.83
C LEU A 12 -2.29 -38.86 6.79
N SER A 13 -3.45 -38.98 7.41
CA SER A 13 -4.44 -37.88 7.42
C SER A 13 -3.92 -36.67 8.19
N VAL A 14 -3.23 -36.86 9.31
CA VAL A 14 -2.61 -35.78 10.07
C VAL A 14 -1.51 -35.08 9.26
N VAL A 15 -0.67 -35.83 8.56
CA VAL A 15 0.39 -35.26 7.71
C VAL A 15 -0.20 -34.43 6.57
N VAL A 16 -1.26 -34.91 5.92
CA VAL A 16 -1.96 -34.16 4.85
C VAL A 16 -2.56 -32.87 5.39
N VAL A 17 -3.20 -32.90 6.56
CA VAL A 17 -3.78 -31.69 7.18
C VAL A 17 -2.69 -30.66 7.50
N ILE A 18 -1.55 -31.09 8.05
CA ILE A 18 -0.42 -30.19 8.34
C ILE A 18 0.12 -29.58 7.04
N LEU A 19 0.32 -30.38 5.99
CA LEU A 19 0.79 -29.90 4.69
C LEU A 19 -0.16 -28.86 4.08
N SER A 20 -1.48 -29.10 4.15
CA SER A 20 -2.50 -28.17 3.66
C SER A 20 -2.46 -26.83 4.40
N ILE A 21 -2.29 -26.84 5.73
CA ILE A 21 -2.17 -25.62 6.54
C ILE A 21 -0.88 -24.86 6.20
N THR A 22 0.23 -25.57 5.98
CA THR A 22 1.50 -24.92 5.62
C THR A 22 1.47 -24.29 4.22
N LEU A 23 0.81 -24.95 3.24
CA LEU A 23 0.64 -24.41 1.89
C LEU A 23 -0.24 -23.15 1.89
N LEU A 24 -1.30 -23.12 2.71
CA LEU A 24 -2.16 -21.94 2.86
C LEU A 24 -1.41 -20.74 3.48
N LYS A 25 -0.47 -20.98 4.39
CA LYS A 25 0.32 -19.91 5.03
C LYS A 25 1.38 -19.28 4.13
N ILE A 26 1.83 -19.97 3.08
CA ILE A 26 2.89 -19.47 2.18
C ILE A 26 2.34 -18.43 1.18
N SER A 27 1.02 -18.32 1.02
CA SER A 27 0.39 -17.47 -0.01
C SER A 27 -0.14 -16.13 0.51
N SER A 28 0.24 -15.70 1.71
CA SER A 28 -0.39 -14.54 2.36
C SER A 28 0.65 -13.56 2.88
N ASP A 29 1.57 -13.13 2.01
CA ASP A 29 2.16 -11.81 2.24
C ASP A 29 1.04 -10.78 2.06
N PRO A 30 0.73 -9.97 3.08
CA PRO A 30 -0.27 -8.93 2.93
C PRO A 30 0.21 -7.97 1.85
N GLN A 31 -0.56 -7.85 0.77
CA GLN A 31 -0.28 -6.90 -0.30
C GLN A 31 -0.13 -5.49 0.33
N PRO A 32 0.91 -4.72 -0.07
CA PRO A 32 1.11 -3.38 0.43
C PRO A 32 -0.14 -2.52 0.16
N LYS A 33 -0.53 -1.73 1.17
CA LYS A 33 -1.67 -0.81 1.08
C LYS A 33 -1.17 0.62 0.98
N LEU A 34 -1.89 1.42 0.20
CA LEU A 34 -1.52 2.81 -0.07
C LEU A 34 -1.59 3.70 1.18
N ILE A 35 -2.36 3.34 2.21
CA ILE A 35 -2.45 4.11 3.47
C ILE A 35 -1.05 4.40 4.05
N GLY A 36 -0.79 5.66 4.35
CA GLY A 36 0.50 6.13 4.89
C GLY A 36 0.92 7.50 4.34
N SER A 37 2.10 7.94 4.75
CA SER A 37 2.76 9.14 4.24
C SER A 37 3.95 8.77 3.36
N TYR A 38 4.07 9.45 2.23
CA TYR A 38 5.09 9.23 1.22
C TYR A 38 5.76 10.54 0.86
N GLN A 39 7.07 10.51 0.64
CA GLN A 39 7.81 11.71 0.27
C GLN A 39 8.77 11.44 -0.87
N SER A 40 8.90 12.42 -1.75
CA SER A 40 9.96 12.49 -2.74
C SER A 40 11.34 12.62 -2.09
N GLU A 41 12.40 12.36 -2.87
CA GLU A 41 13.77 12.57 -2.42
C GLU A 41 14.03 14.06 -2.09
N THR A 42 14.90 14.32 -1.13
CA THR A 42 15.13 15.65 -0.56
C THR A 42 16.08 16.55 -1.36
N MET A 43 16.46 16.16 -2.59
CA MET A 43 17.34 16.99 -3.44
C MET A 43 16.53 17.81 -4.45
N PRO A 44 16.78 19.14 -4.55
CA PRO A 44 15.77 20.17 -4.87
C PRO A 44 15.52 20.35 -6.38
N PRO A 45 14.51 21.16 -6.81
CA PRO A 45 13.91 22.28 -6.06
C PRO A 45 12.71 21.96 -5.15
N ASP A 46 11.84 21.01 -5.49
CA ASP A 46 10.55 20.84 -4.83
C ASP A 46 10.41 19.49 -4.14
N ILE A 47 10.03 19.51 -2.86
CA ILE A 47 9.74 18.30 -2.08
C ILE A 47 8.23 18.11 -2.03
N TYR A 48 7.76 17.05 -2.66
CA TYR A 48 6.39 16.56 -2.54
C TYR A 48 6.26 15.57 -1.40
N MET A 49 5.17 15.70 -0.62
CA MET A 49 4.70 14.71 0.32
C MET A 49 3.22 14.40 0.07
N LEU A 50 2.85 13.13 0.03
CA LEU A 50 1.48 12.66 -0.12
C LEU A 50 1.08 11.85 1.10
N SER A 51 -0.09 12.14 1.67
CA SER A 51 -0.65 11.41 2.82
C SER A 51 -1.99 10.79 2.45
N PHE A 52 -2.14 9.48 2.66
CA PHE A 52 -3.33 8.70 2.33
C PHE A 52 -4.00 8.16 3.60
N PHE A 53 -5.24 8.57 3.86
CA PHE A 53 -5.97 8.29 5.09
C PHE A 53 -6.90 7.09 4.99
N GLN A 54 -7.25 6.49 6.12
CA GLN A 54 -8.11 5.29 6.16
C GLN A 54 -9.53 5.53 5.68
N ASP A 55 -10.00 6.77 5.73
CA ASP A 55 -11.34 7.17 5.28
C ASP A 55 -11.45 7.37 3.76
N GLY A 56 -10.36 7.15 3.02
CA GLY A 56 -10.32 7.29 1.56
C GLY A 56 -9.97 8.71 1.10
N THR A 57 -9.53 9.60 1.99
CA THR A 57 -9.03 10.93 1.64
C THR A 57 -7.52 10.95 1.45
N TYR A 58 -7.01 11.94 0.71
CA TYR A 58 -5.59 12.19 0.60
C TYR A 58 -5.27 13.69 0.57
N GLU A 59 -4.05 14.02 0.94
CA GLU A 59 -3.49 15.37 0.93
C GLU A 59 -2.15 15.38 0.19
N VAL A 60 -1.90 16.44 -0.57
CA VAL A 60 -0.63 16.69 -1.27
C VAL A 60 0.00 17.96 -0.71
N TYR A 61 1.27 17.85 -0.35
CA TYR A 61 2.07 18.94 0.16
C TYR A 61 3.26 19.20 -0.75
N GLU A 62 3.49 20.47 -1.08
CA GLU A 62 4.71 20.94 -1.72
C GLU A 62 5.47 21.83 -0.75
N ASN A 63 6.70 21.44 -0.40
CA ASN A 63 7.54 22.15 0.55
C ASN A 63 6.81 22.47 1.87
N SER A 64 6.07 21.47 2.38
CA SER A 64 5.22 21.53 3.60
C SER A 64 3.96 22.40 3.51
N ASN A 65 3.62 22.97 2.36
CA ASN A 65 2.36 23.67 2.16
C ASN A 65 1.34 22.72 1.54
N LEU A 66 0.11 22.68 2.07
CA LEU A 66 -0.99 21.94 1.44
C LEU A 66 -1.32 22.59 0.09
N VAL A 67 -1.17 21.83 -1.00
CA VAL A 67 -1.40 22.31 -2.37
C VAL A 67 -2.60 21.64 -3.04
N ASP A 68 -2.97 20.44 -2.60
CA ASP A 68 -4.14 19.73 -3.08
C ASP A 68 -4.68 18.74 -2.04
N GLU A 69 -5.96 18.41 -2.15
CA GLU A 69 -6.63 17.41 -1.32
C GLU A 69 -7.76 16.74 -2.11
N GLY A 70 -8.08 15.49 -1.76
CA GLY A 70 -9.16 14.79 -2.44
C GLY A 70 -9.44 13.40 -1.90
N THR A 71 -9.89 12.52 -2.80
CA THR A 71 -10.23 11.15 -2.47
C THR A 71 -9.45 10.16 -3.31
N TYR A 72 -9.26 8.95 -2.79
CA TYR A 72 -8.67 7.85 -3.52
C TYR A 72 -9.50 6.57 -3.36
N ILE A 73 -9.51 5.75 -4.39
CA ILE A 73 -10.20 4.45 -4.42
C ILE A 73 -9.28 3.37 -4.99
N SER A 74 -9.34 2.17 -4.42
CA SER A 74 -8.67 1.01 -5.02
C SER A 74 -9.35 0.62 -6.33
N THR A 75 -8.55 0.22 -7.31
CA THR A 75 -9.06 -0.40 -8.54
C THR A 75 -9.34 -1.88 -8.33
N ASP A 76 -9.79 -2.60 -9.37
CA ASP A 76 -9.99 -4.05 -9.34
C ASP A 76 -8.69 -4.85 -9.13
N THR A 77 -7.53 -4.17 -9.15
CA THR A 77 -6.22 -4.73 -8.80
C THR A 77 -5.75 -4.15 -7.47
N ASP A 78 -5.33 -5.01 -6.53
CA ASP A 78 -4.94 -4.62 -5.15
C ASP A 78 -3.76 -3.62 -5.07
N GLU A 79 -3.02 -3.44 -6.16
CA GLU A 79 -1.80 -2.63 -6.23
C GLU A 79 -2.02 -1.25 -6.88
N ALA A 80 -3.20 -0.99 -7.46
CA ALA A 80 -3.45 0.26 -8.16
C ALA A 80 -4.65 1.03 -7.61
N TYR A 81 -4.51 2.35 -7.55
CA TYR A 81 -5.43 3.28 -6.91
C TYR A 81 -5.67 4.47 -7.81
N LEU A 82 -6.91 4.93 -7.90
CA LEU A 82 -7.25 6.18 -8.58
C LEU A 82 -7.35 7.28 -7.53
N ILE A 83 -6.54 8.33 -7.67
CA ILE A 83 -6.70 9.55 -6.87
C ILE A 83 -7.47 10.60 -7.68
N LYS A 84 -8.30 11.38 -7.00
CA LYS A 84 -9.12 12.41 -7.61
C LYS A 84 -9.30 13.60 -6.68
N SER A 85 -8.99 14.79 -7.18
CA SER A 85 -9.27 16.09 -6.58
C SER A 85 -9.89 17.03 -7.63
N GLU A 86 -9.95 18.32 -7.34
CA GLU A 86 -10.25 19.35 -8.33
C GLU A 86 -9.09 19.56 -9.32
N GLN A 87 -7.85 19.30 -8.91
CA GLN A 87 -6.65 19.60 -9.70
C GLN A 87 -6.14 18.38 -10.48
N GLU A 88 -6.30 17.17 -9.94
CA GLU A 88 -5.74 15.96 -10.53
C GLU A 88 -6.68 14.77 -10.54
N ASN A 89 -6.44 13.90 -11.52
CA ASN A 89 -7.08 12.61 -11.65
C ASN A 89 -6.05 11.65 -12.25
N GLN A 90 -5.40 10.85 -11.40
CA GLN A 90 -4.26 10.02 -11.80
C GLN A 90 -4.28 8.65 -11.14
N LEU A 91 -3.66 7.68 -11.83
CA LEU A 91 -3.48 6.31 -11.36
C LEU A 91 -2.16 6.19 -10.60
N ILE A 92 -2.23 5.78 -9.34
CA ILE A 92 -1.08 5.36 -8.53
C ILE A 92 -0.96 3.85 -8.64
N VAL A 93 0.26 3.38 -8.91
CA VAL A 93 0.61 1.95 -8.87
C VAL A 93 1.66 1.75 -7.79
N LEU A 94 1.28 1.06 -6.72
CA LEU A 94 2.13 0.79 -5.56
C LEU A 94 3.02 -0.41 -5.87
N SER A 95 4.33 -0.20 -5.79
CA SER A 95 5.30 -1.28 -5.92
C SER A 95 5.35 -2.16 -4.67
N LYS A 96 5.97 -3.33 -4.81
CA LYS A 96 6.20 -4.27 -3.69
C LYS A 96 7.02 -3.69 -2.53
N ASP A 97 7.80 -2.66 -2.82
CA ASP A 97 8.65 -1.96 -1.84
C ASP A 97 7.94 -0.74 -1.22
N ASP A 98 6.62 -0.63 -1.34
CA ASP A 98 5.82 0.49 -0.82
C ASP A 98 6.20 1.85 -1.43
N ASN A 99 6.59 1.87 -2.70
CA ASN A 99 6.93 3.10 -3.42
C ASN A 99 6.07 3.26 -4.68
N PHE A 100 5.90 4.49 -5.16
CA PHE A 100 5.21 4.76 -6.42
C PHE A 100 5.76 6.02 -7.11
N TYR A 101 5.39 6.24 -8.36
CA TYR A 101 5.70 7.47 -9.08
C TYR A 101 4.51 8.43 -9.01
N TYR A 102 4.77 9.69 -8.63
CA TYR A 102 3.81 10.78 -8.64
C TYR A 102 4.08 11.71 -9.83
N TYR A 103 3.04 12.05 -10.56
CA TYR A 103 3.09 13.02 -11.66
C TYR A 103 2.51 14.34 -11.16
N SER A 104 3.38 15.31 -10.94
CA SER A 104 2.98 16.62 -10.43
C SER A 104 2.33 17.50 -11.52
N PRO A 105 1.63 18.58 -11.14
CA PRO A 105 0.98 19.48 -12.09
C PRO A 105 1.93 20.13 -13.12
N ASP A 106 3.20 20.31 -12.78
CA ASP A 106 4.26 20.82 -13.66
C ASP A 106 4.82 19.76 -14.64
N GLN A 107 4.26 18.54 -14.62
CA GLN A 107 4.67 17.36 -15.41
C GLN A 107 6.03 16.76 -15.00
N SER A 108 6.57 17.17 -13.85
CA SER A 108 7.70 16.48 -13.23
C SER A 108 7.25 15.12 -12.65
N VAL A 109 8.21 14.21 -12.50
CA VAL A 109 7.95 12.85 -11.98
C VAL A 109 8.80 12.61 -10.74
N TYR A 110 8.15 12.25 -9.65
CA TYR A 110 8.79 12.01 -8.36
C TYR A 110 8.62 10.57 -7.93
N LEU A 111 9.72 9.92 -7.52
CA LEU A 111 9.64 8.65 -6.80
C LEU A 111 9.25 8.94 -5.36
N MET A 112 8.05 8.52 -4.99
CA MET A 112 7.49 8.66 -3.65
C MET A 112 7.86 7.45 -2.82
N LYS A 113 8.63 7.68 -1.75
CA LYS A 113 9.02 6.63 -0.81
C LYS A 113 8.13 6.65 0.42
N ASN A 114 7.69 5.48 0.87
CA ASN A 114 6.94 5.40 2.12
C ASN A 114 7.83 5.86 3.29
N LEU A 115 7.33 6.81 4.07
CA LEU A 115 7.95 7.27 5.32
C LEU A 115 7.35 6.51 6.51
N ASP A 116 6.03 6.40 6.53
CA ASP A 116 5.26 5.75 7.58
C ASP A 116 3.92 5.22 7.02
N LYS A 117 3.35 4.20 7.66
CA LYS A 117 1.99 3.68 7.42
C LYS A 117 0.93 4.39 8.26
N TYR A 118 1.33 5.29 9.15
CA TYR A 118 0.47 6.25 9.82
C TYR A 118 0.49 7.59 9.06
N PRO A 119 -0.56 7.92 8.28
CA PRO A 119 -0.57 9.15 7.51
C PRO A 119 -0.56 10.38 8.44
N VAL A 120 0.23 11.39 8.06
CA VAL A 120 0.39 12.65 8.78
C VAL A 120 -0.19 13.79 7.94
N SER A 121 -1.10 14.56 8.52
CA SER A 121 -1.50 15.87 7.99
C SER A 121 -0.57 16.95 8.55
N LEU A 122 -0.13 17.90 7.72
CA LEU A 122 0.76 19.00 8.11
C LEU A 122 0.03 20.33 8.37
N GLY A 123 -1.29 20.43 8.14
CA GLY A 123 -2.07 21.65 8.44
C GLY A 123 -2.81 21.58 9.78
N GLU A 124 -2.91 22.62 10.64
CA GLU A 124 -2.08 23.82 10.87
C GLU A 124 -1.31 23.65 12.21
N PRO A 125 -0.15 24.32 12.42
CA PRO A 125 0.22 24.75 13.76
C PRO A 125 -0.77 25.86 14.22
N ASN A 126 -1.42 25.65 15.37
CA ASN A 126 -2.26 26.66 16.05
C ASN A 126 -1.61 28.05 16.12
#